data_AF-A0A1S1N5P0-F1
#
_entry.id   AF-A0A1S1N5P0-F1
#
_cell.length_a   1.000
_cell.length_b   1.000
_cell.length_c   1.000
_cell.angle_alpha   90.00
_cell.angle_beta   90.00
_cell.angle_gamma   90.00
#
_symmetry.space_group_name_H-M   'P 1'
#
loop_
_entity.id
_entity.type
_entity.pdbx_description
1 polymer ?
#
loop_
_entity_poly.entity_id
_entity_poly.type
_entity_poly.pdbx_seq_one_letter_code
_entity_poly.pdbx_strand_id
1 'polypeptide(L)'
;MKMTKFNFSPTEENEFFKIVEFRERVSDHLVSQLREMLEEGRVHTEAVVDEIRYLEGLRDRTRTKKAKKFSGGKLKGFWHSHFFNGDVSEQAKNYMKLLDKEGAFEKIYRDILAKTNDPMELSRLLAERIVAQQYQDINSAKSWTGNWIIYAKHNDKNYYLMVASHSSPGDDTDPLYSEMKSKCESQFPFLFSNENS
;
A
#
# COMPACT_ATOMS: atom_id res chain seq x y z
N MET A 1 -14.74 -11.98 20.41
CA MET A 1 -15.34 -13.13 19.69
C MET A 1 -14.29 -13.60 18.71
N LYS A 2 -13.72 -14.81 18.86
CA LYS A 2 -12.77 -15.34 17.86
C LYS A 2 -13.59 -15.62 16.60
N MET A 3 -13.26 -14.96 15.49
CA MET A 3 -13.87 -15.33 14.21
C MET A 3 -13.46 -16.77 13.88
N THR A 4 -14.43 -17.56 13.42
CA THR A 4 -14.16 -18.89 12.89
C THR A 4 -13.30 -18.73 11.65
N LYS A 5 -12.20 -19.48 11.56
CA LYS A 5 -11.33 -19.45 10.38
C LYS A 5 -12.11 -19.81 9.13
N PHE A 6 -11.86 -19.09 8.04
CA PHE A 6 -12.46 -19.43 6.76
C PHE A 6 -11.73 -20.67 6.20
N ASN A 7 -12.49 -21.72 5.87
CA ASN A 7 -11.95 -22.95 5.30
C ASN A 7 -12.25 -22.98 3.79
N PHE A 8 -11.58 -22.14 3.03
CA PHE A 8 -11.65 -22.21 1.57
C PHE A 8 -10.73 -23.30 1.04
N SER A 9 -11.17 -23.98 -0.01
CA SER A 9 -10.26 -24.75 -0.87
C SER A 9 -9.36 -23.79 -1.66
N PRO A 10 -8.20 -24.26 -2.15
CA PRO A 10 -7.33 -23.43 -2.99
C PRO A 10 -8.05 -22.81 -4.21
N THR A 11 -8.99 -23.54 -4.81
CA THR A 11 -9.80 -23.03 -5.93
C THR A 11 -10.71 -21.89 -5.50
N GLU A 12 -11.44 -22.06 -4.40
CA GLU A 12 -12.33 -21.02 -3.87
C GLU A 12 -11.57 -19.76 -3.48
N GLU A 13 -10.35 -19.87 -2.96
CA GLU A 13 -9.51 -18.71 -2.64
C GLU A 13 -9.08 -17.95 -3.87
N ASN A 14 -8.69 -18.67 -4.92
CA ASN A 14 -8.26 -18.03 -6.16
C ASN A 14 -9.41 -17.26 -6.79
N GLU A 15 -10.62 -17.82 -6.75
CA GLU A 15 -11.84 -17.16 -7.21
C GLU A 15 -12.22 -15.98 -6.31
N PHE A 16 -12.20 -16.16 -5.00
CA PHE A 16 -12.56 -15.13 -4.03
C PHE A 16 -11.60 -13.93 -4.09
N PHE A 17 -10.29 -14.19 -4.09
CA PHE A 17 -9.27 -13.16 -4.26
C PHE A 17 -9.07 -12.75 -5.73
N LYS A 18 -9.80 -13.34 -6.68
CA LYS A 18 -9.76 -13.01 -8.11
C LYS A 18 -8.34 -13.03 -8.71
N ILE A 19 -7.52 -13.98 -8.27
CA ILE A 19 -6.12 -14.16 -8.69
C ILE A 19 -5.92 -15.35 -9.65
N VAL A 20 -7.00 -16.01 -10.10
CA VAL A 20 -6.96 -17.21 -10.96
C VAL A 20 -6.00 -17.07 -12.15
N GLU A 21 -6.03 -15.93 -12.86
CA GLU A 21 -5.25 -15.69 -14.08
C GLU A 21 -3.72 -15.64 -13.85
N PHE A 22 -3.27 -15.41 -12.61
CA PHE A 22 -1.86 -15.22 -12.28
C PHE A 22 -1.46 -15.91 -10.97
N ARG A 23 -2.25 -16.89 -10.51
CA ARG A 23 -2.06 -17.56 -9.21
C ARG A 23 -0.67 -18.16 -9.02
N GLU A 24 -0.11 -18.76 -10.06
CA GLU A 24 1.23 -19.37 -10.03
C GLU A 24 2.35 -18.35 -9.77
N ARG A 25 2.05 -17.05 -9.87
CA ARG A 25 2.97 -15.94 -9.59
C ARG A 25 2.63 -15.19 -8.31
N VAL A 26 1.67 -15.69 -7.53
CA VAL A 26 1.32 -15.18 -6.21
C VAL A 26 1.89 -16.14 -5.19
N SER A 27 2.70 -15.64 -4.26
CA SER A 27 3.28 -16.49 -3.22
C SER A 27 2.19 -17.03 -2.29
N ASP A 28 2.43 -18.23 -1.74
CA ASP A 28 1.52 -18.78 -0.73
C ASP A 28 1.52 -17.93 0.54
N HIS A 29 2.62 -17.21 0.80
CA HIS A 29 2.70 -16.25 1.88
C HIS A 29 1.75 -15.06 1.70
N LEU A 30 1.71 -14.46 0.50
CA LEU A 30 0.77 -13.38 0.20
C LEU A 30 -0.68 -13.89 0.29
N VAL A 31 -0.98 -15.09 -0.21
CA VAL A 31 -2.31 -15.70 -0.04
C VAL A 31 -2.65 -15.84 1.45
N SER A 32 -1.71 -16.31 2.28
CA SER A 32 -1.90 -16.40 3.73
C SER A 32 -2.17 -15.03 4.37
N GLN A 33 -1.48 -13.97 3.95
CA GLN A 33 -1.72 -12.62 4.46
C GLN A 33 -3.11 -12.10 4.06
N LEU A 34 -3.55 -12.37 2.82
CA LEU A 34 -4.90 -12.02 2.38
C LEU A 34 -5.98 -12.75 3.20
N ARG A 35 -5.75 -14.03 3.53
CA ARG A 35 -6.65 -14.77 4.42
C ARG A 35 -6.69 -14.17 5.82
N GLU A 36 -5.53 -13.85 6.39
CA GLU A 36 -5.45 -13.23 7.72
C GLU A 36 -6.18 -11.88 7.76
N MET A 37 -5.97 -11.04 6.74
CA MET A 37 -6.72 -9.78 6.59
C MET A 37 -8.23 -10.05 6.52
N LEU A 38 -8.68 -11.02 5.74
CA LEU A 38 -10.09 -11.36 5.67
C LEU A 38 -10.64 -11.84 7.04
N GLU A 39 -9.91 -12.73 7.72
CA GLU A 39 -10.28 -13.29 9.04
C GLU A 39 -10.33 -12.24 10.14
N GLU A 40 -9.52 -11.18 10.05
CA GLU A 40 -9.53 -10.07 10.99
C GLU A 40 -10.69 -9.08 10.73
N GLY A 41 -11.53 -9.34 9.71
CA GLY A 41 -12.63 -8.43 9.33
C GLY A 41 -12.11 -7.15 8.68
N ARG A 42 -10.85 -7.18 8.26
CA ARG A 42 -10.18 -6.15 7.50
C ARG A 42 -10.61 -6.35 6.04
N VAL A 43 -11.68 -5.66 5.61
CA VAL A 43 -12.26 -5.65 4.25
C VAL A 43 -11.30 -4.97 3.25
N HIS A 44 -10.09 -5.51 3.18
CA HIS A 44 -8.89 -4.82 2.70
C HIS A 44 -8.18 -5.63 1.61
N THR A 45 -8.64 -6.86 1.40
CA THR A 45 -8.11 -7.77 0.38
C THR A 45 -8.43 -7.25 -1.02
N GLU A 46 -9.57 -6.59 -1.21
CA GLU A 46 -9.95 -5.97 -2.48
C GLU A 46 -8.99 -4.86 -2.89
N ALA A 47 -8.51 -4.04 -1.94
CA ALA A 47 -7.56 -2.97 -2.24
C ALA A 47 -6.23 -3.53 -2.74
N VAL A 48 -5.77 -4.64 -2.16
CA VAL A 48 -4.56 -5.35 -2.59
C VAL A 48 -4.76 -5.98 -3.97
N VAL A 49 -5.86 -6.71 -4.15
CA VAL A 49 -6.19 -7.41 -5.40
C VAL A 49 -6.40 -6.42 -6.55
N ASP A 50 -7.09 -5.30 -6.31
CA ASP A 50 -7.31 -4.27 -7.32
C ASP A 50 -6.00 -3.66 -7.82
N GLU A 51 -5.05 -3.44 -6.91
CA GLU A 51 -3.74 -2.92 -7.24
C GLU A 51 -2.91 -3.96 -8.02
N ILE A 52 -2.96 -5.24 -7.62
CA ILE A 52 -2.34 -6.33 -8.38
C ILE A 52 -2.91 -6.41 -9.80
N ARG A 53 -4.24 -6.35 -9.95
CA ARG A 53 -4.90 -6.35 -11.27
C ARG A 53 -4.50 -5.15 -12.12
N TYR A 54 -4.31 -3.97 -11.52
CA TYR A 54 -3.75 -2.81 -12.21
C TYR A 54 -2.30 -3.07 -12.67
N LEU A 55 -1.46 -3.67 -11.84
CA LEU A 55 -0.08 -4.03 -12.20
C LEU A 55 0.00 -5.10 -13.31
N GLU A 56 -1.02 -5.95 -13.43
CA GLU A 56 -1.19 -6.93 -14.52
C GLU A 56 -1.84 -6.33 -15.78
N GLY A 57 -2.25 -5.06 -15.77
CA GLY A 57 -2.94 -4.43 -16.90
C GLY A 57 -4.40 -4.88 -17.08
N LEU A 58 -4.97 -5.56 -16.09
CA LEU A 58 -6.38 -5.99 -16.06
C LEU A 58 -7.32 -4.87 -15.57
N ARG A 59 -6.77 -3.70 -15.27
CA ARG A 59 -7.47 -2.49 -14.83
C ARG A 59 -6.67 -1.26 -15.25
N ASP A 60 -7.38 -0.22 -15.70
CA ASP A 60 -6.73 0.97 -16.28
C ASP A 60 -6.33 2.04 -15.26
N ARG A 61 -6.70 1.87 -13.98
CA ARG A 61 -6.55 2.91 -12.96
C ARG A 61 -6.14 2.38 -11.60
N THR A 62 -5.17 3.07 -11.00
CA THR A 62 -4.87 3.07 -9.56
C THR A 62 -5.13 4.45 -8.94
N ARG A 63 -5.39 4.47 -7.63
CA ARG A 63 -5.49 5.66 -6.78
C ARG A 63 -4.15 6.05 -6.15
N THR A 64 -3.18 5.15 -6.17
CA THR A 64 -1.91 5.31 -5.48
C THR A 64 -0.80 5.73 -6.44
N LYS A 65 0.36 6.06 -5.86
CA LYS A 65 1.55 6.37 -6.65
C LYS A 65 1.94 5.17 -7.50
N LYS A 66 2.45 5.44 -8.71
CA LYS A 66 3.03 4.43 -9.59
C LYS A 66 4.06 3.57 -8.84
N ALA A 67 4.05 2.28 -9.13
CA ALA A 67 5.02 1.33 -8.60
C ALA A 67 6.46 1.75 -8.89
N LYS A 68 7.36 1.46 -7.94
CA LYS A 68 8.78 1.81 -8.00
C LYS A 68 9.65 0.65 -7.58
N LYS A 69 10.89 0.64 -8.06
CA LYS A 69 11.93 -0.25 -7.52
C LYS A 69 12.41 0.27 -6.16
N PHE A 70 12.70 -0.64 -5.24
CA PHE A 70 13.53 -0.33 -4.09
C PHE A 70 14.95 0.01 -4.56
N SER A 71 15.49 1.12 -4.07
CA SER A 71 16.79 1.64 -4.49
C SER A 71 17.95 1.27 -3.55
N GLY A 72 17.65 0.78 -2.34
CA GLY A 72 18.65 0.47 -1.31
C GLY A 72 18.27 -0.72 -0.45
N GLY A 73 19.18 -1.10 0.46
CA GLY A 73 19.03 -2.27 1.33
C GLY A 73 18.99 -3.59 0.57
N LYS A 74 18.63 -4.67 1.27
CA LYS A 74 18.51 -6.01 0.67
C LYS A 74 17.31 -6.16 -0.28
N LEU A 75 16.32 -5.27 -0.20
CA LEU A 75 15.21 -5.21 -1.15
C LEU A 75 15.60 -4.60 -2.51
N LYS A 76 16.82 -4.08 -2.68
CA LYS A 76 17.27 -3.51 -3.95
C LYS A 76 17.01 -4.50 -5.11
N GLY A 77 16.32 -4.00 -6.15
CA GLY A 77 15.94 -4.81 -7.33
C GLY A 77 14.49 -5.31 -7.30
N PHE A 78 13.90 -5.47 -6.11
CA PHE A 78 12.47 -5.71 -5.95
C PHE A 78 11.68 -4.42 -6.21
N TRP A 79 10.38 -4.58 -6.44
CA TRP A 79 9.43 -3.50 -6.65
C TRP A 79 8.43 -3.42 -5.50
N HIS A 80 7.91 -2.21 -5.29
CA HIS A 80 6.71 -1.99 -4.50
C HIS A 80 5.67 -1.19 -5.27
N SER A 81 4.40 -1.54 -5.06
CA SER A 81 3.28 -0.63 -5.31
C SER A 81 2.56 -0.36 -4.00
N HIS A 82 1.94 0.81 -3.88
CA HIS A 82 1.09 1.10 -2.73
C HIS A 82 -0.31 0.59 -3.02
N PHE A 83 -0.94 -0.02 -2.03
CA PHE A 83 -2.39 -0.10 -1.98
C PHE A 83 -2.88 0.88 -0.91
N PHE A 84 -4.05 1.48 -1.13
CA PHE A 84 -4.67 2.39 -0.18
C PHE A 84 -6.04 1.87 0.18
N ASN A 85 -6.23 1.70 1.47
CA ASN A 85 -7.31 0.91 2.01
C ASN A 85 -8.48 1.76 2.51
N GLY A 86 -8.31 3.07 2.53
CA GLY A 86 -9.34 4.00 2.96
C GLY A 86 -9.55 4.03 4.47
N ASP A 87 -8.76 3.32 5.27
CA ASP A 87 -8.87 3.36 6.73
C ASP A 87 -8.58 4.75 7.26
N VAL A 88 -9.27 5.11 8.35
CA VAL A 88 -9.11 6.41 9.02
C VAL A 88 -7.64 6.66 9.42
N SER A 89 -6.92 5.61 9.84
CA SER A 89 -5.51 5.71 10.21
C SER A 89 -4.62 5.99 9.01
N GLU A 90 -4.84 5.35 7.86
CA GLU A 90 -4.11 5.64 6.61
C GLU A 90 -4.46 7.03 6.07
N GLN A 91 -5.74 7.41 6.13
CA GLN A 91 -6.21 8.75 5.78
C GLN A 91 -5.50 9.81 6.63
N ALA A 92 -5.50 9.65 7.96
CA ALA A 92 -4.82 10.54 8.87
C ALA A 92 -3.33 10.68 8.52
N LYS A 93 -2.61 9.58 8.31
CA LYS A 93 -1.20 9.62 7.89
C LYS A 93 -1.00 10.43 6.60
N ASN A 94 -1.90 10.29 5.62
CA ASN A 94 -1.79 11.04 4.37
C ASN A 94 -2.13 12.53 4.53
N TYR A 95 -3.07 12.88 5.40
CA TYR A 95 -3.40 14.28 5.71
C TYR A 95 -2.26 14.96 6.47
N MET A 96 -1.64 14.24 7.40
CA MET A 96 -0.54 14.75 8.24
C MET A 96 0.74 15.06 7.45
N LYS A 97 0.92 14.52 6.23
CA LYS A 97 2.03 14.92 5.34
C LYS A 97 2.10 16.41 5.06
N LEU A 98 0.97 17.10 5.15
CA LEU A 98 0.90 18.55 5.04
C LEU A 98 1.67 19.24 6.17
N LEU A 99 1.70 18.62 7.35
CA LEU A 99 2.38 19.12 8.54
C LEU A 99 3.86 18.73 8.58
N ASP A 100 4.24 17.61 7.93
CA ASP A 100 5.64 17.17 7.82
C ASP A 100 6.49 18.13 6.97
N LYS A 101 5.86 18.98 6.15
CA LYS A 101 6.55 20.00 5.37
C LYS A 101 6.78 21.24 6.23
N GLU A 102 8.05 21.51 6.53
CA GLU A 102 8.47 22.68 7.31
C GLU A 102 7.80 23.97 6.83
N GLY A 103 7.15 24.69 7.76
CA GLY A 103 6.47 25.96 7.52
C GLY A 103 5.12 25.87 6.77
N ALA A 104 4.70 24.69 6.31
CA ALA A 104 3.47 24.55 5.54
C ALA A 104 2.22 24.79 6.39
N PHE A 105 2.21 24.31 7.63
CA PHE A 105 1.11 24.55 8.56
C PHE A 105 1.03 26.03 8.97
N GLU A 106 2.15 26.66 9.32
CA GLU A 106 2.21 28.07 9.69
C GLU A 106 1.68 28.95 8.56
N LYS A 107 2.02 28.60 7.31
CA LYS A 107 1.50 29.29 6.15
C LYS A 107 -0.02 29.15 6.05
N ILE A 108 -0.56 27.93 6.17
CA ILE A 108 -2.02 27.68 6.15
C ILE A 108 -2.72 28.48 7.25
N TYR A 109 -2.17 28.43 8.47
CA TYR A 109 -2.71 29.13 9.62
C TYR A 109 -2.75 30.64 9.38
N ARG A 110 -1.64 31.24 8.91
CA ARG A 110 -1.57 32.67 8.58
C ARG A 110 -2.55 33.06 7.46
N ASP A 111 -2.64 32.24 6.41
CA ASP A 111 -3.54 32.49 5.27
C ASP A 111 -5.03 32.47 5.68
N ILE A 112 -5.39 31.66 6.69
CA ILE A 112 -6.76 31.60 7.22
C ILE A 112 -7.00 32.70 8.25
N LEU A 113 -6.04 32.97 9.14
CA LEU A 113 -6.14 34.04 10.13
C LEU A 113 -6.29 35.42 9.47
N ALA A 114 -5.69 35.61 8.28
CA ALA A 114 -5.90 36.82 7.47
C ALA A 114 -7.35 36.98 6.96
N LYS A 115 -8.18 35.93 6.98
CA LYS A 115 -9.57 35.93 6.51
C LYS A 115 -10.59 36.07 7.64
N THR A 116 -10.25 35.60 8.85
CA THR A 116 -11.17 35.60 9.98
C THR A 116 -10.41 35.62 11.31
N ASN A 117 -10.97 36.33 12.29
CA ASN A 117 -10.56 36.27 13.70
C ASN A 117 -11.65 35.61 14.58
N ASP A 118 -12.76 35.16 13.98
CA ASP A 118 -13.78 34.41 14.70
C ASP A 118 -13.28 32.97 14.96
N PRO A 119 -13.22 32.51 16.24
CA PRO A 119 -12.69 31.20 16.56
C PRO A 119 -13.43 30.04 15.89
N MET A 120 -14.76 30.13 15.74
CA MET A 120 -15.55 29.06 15.11
C MET A 120 -15.23 28.94 13.62
N GLU A 121 -15.20 30.07 12.91
CA GLU A 121 -14.89 30.10 11.48
C GLU A 121 -13.42 29.73 11.21
N LEU A 122 -12.49 30.15 12.08
CA LEU A 122 -11.08 29.75 12.02
C LEU A 122 -10.95 28.22 12.11
N SER A 123 -11.60 27.59 13.11
CA SER A 123 -11.60 26.14 13.26
C SER A 123 -12.22 25.42 12.05
N ARG A 124 -13.33 25.94 11.52
CA ARG A 124 -14.01 25.38 10.34
C ARG A 124 -13.11 25.40 9.11
N LEU A 125 -12.48 26.54 8.81
CA LEU A 125 -11.60 26.72 7.65
C LEU A 125 -10.31 25.89 7.76
N LEU A 126 -9.76 25.75 8.97
CA LEU A 126 -8.61 24.88 9.22
C LEU A 126 -8.97 23.41 8.95
N ALA A 127 -10.10 22.93 9.47
CA ALA A 127 -10.57 21.57 9.24
C ALA A 127 -10.84 21.33 7.74
N GLU A 128 -11.47 22.28 7.06
CA GLU A 128 -11.72 22.24 5.62
C GLU A 128 -10.40 22.12 4.83
N ARG A 129 -9.38 22.92 5.18
CA ARG A 129 -8.08 22.88 4.49
C ARG A 129 -7.30 21.59 4.73
N ILE A 130 -7.26 21.12 5.97
CA ILE A 130 -6.44 19.96 6.38
C ILE A 130 -7.09 18.64 5.95
N VAL A 131 -8.42 18.56 5.94
CA VAL A 131 -9.15 17.33 5.65
C VAL A 131 -9.73 17.36 4.24
N ALA A 132 -10.69 18.23 3.98
CA ALA A 132 -11.47 18.19 2.73
C ALA A 132 -10.61 18.54 1.50
N GLN A 133 -9.86 19.65 1.57
CA GLN A 133 -9.01 20.06 0.46
C GLN A 133 -7.84 19.08 0.27
N GLN A 134 -7.23 18.61 1.36
CA GLN A 134 -6.13 17.65 1.26
C GLN A 134 -6.58 16.31 0.65
N TYR A 135 -7.78 15.83 1.00
CA TYR A 135 -8.39 14.66 0.36
C TYR A 135 -8.54 14.86 -1.16
N GLN A 136 -9.06 16.01 -1.58
CA GLN A 136 -9.21 16.36 -3.00
C GLN A 136 -7.86 16.45 -3.72
N ASP A 137 -6.87 17.10 -3.09
CA ASP A 137 -5.53 17.29 -3.63
C ASP A 137 -4.85 15.92 -3.86
N ILE A 138 -4.91 15.03 -2.86
CA ILE A 138 -4.32 13.67 -2.95
C ILE A 138 -5.02 12.81 -4.00
N ASN A 139 -6.36 12.85 -4.05
CA ASN A 139 -7.14 12.11 -5.05
C ASN A 139 -6.81 12.57 -6.47
N SER A 140 -6.79 13.88 -6.70
CA SER A 140 -6.52 14.47 -8.01
C SER A 140 -5.10 14.15 -8.48
N ALA A 141 -4.14 14.15 -7.54
CA ALA A 141 -2.75 13.81 -7.81
C ALA A 141 -2.48 12.29 -7.90
N LYS A 142 -3.48 11.43 -7.60
CA LYS A 142 -3.30 9.96 -7.47
C LYS A 142 -2.11 9.61 -6.58
N SER A 143 -1.98 10.33 -5.46
CA SER A 143 -0.76 10.29 -4.63
C SER A 143 -0.97 9.67 -3.26
N TRP A 144 -2.06 8.91 -3.07
CA TRP A 144 -2.27 8.12 -1.86
C TRP A 144 -1.09 7.18 -1.65
N THR A 145 -0.62 7.13 -0.41
CA THR A 145 0.30 6.09 0.03
C THR A 145 -0.40 5.27 1.09
N GLY A 146 -0.24 3.96 1.03
CA GLY A 146 -0.57 3.06 2.12
C GLY A 146 0.51 2.00 2.19
N ASN A 147 0.15 0.85 2.73
CA ASN A 147 1.01 -0.33 2.76
C ASN A 147 1.48 -0.75 1.36
N TRP A 148 2.53 -1.56 1.35
CA TRP A 148 3.18 -2.00 0.12
C TRP A 148 2.71 -3.39 -0.28
N ILE A 149 2.53 -3.59 -1.58
CA ILE A 149 2.67 -4.89 -2.24
C ILE A 149 4.10 -4.97 -2.71
N ILE A 150 4.86 -5.95 -2.21
CA ILE A 150 6.24 -6.21 -2.63
C ILE A 150 6.22 -7.33 -3.68
N TYR A 151 6.88 -7.08 -4.81
CA TYR A 151 6.89 -8.00 -5.94
C TYR A 151 8.22 -7.92 -6.71
N ALA A 152 8.48 -8.90 -7.56
CA ALA A 152 9.63 -8.91 -8.48
C ALA A 152 9.15 -8.98 -9.93
N LYS A 153 10.00 -8.61 -10.87
CA LYS A 153 9.75 -8.83 -12.31
C LYS A 153 10.72 -9.88 -12.83
N HIS A 154 10.19 -10.89 -13.50
CA HIS A 154 10.97 -11.94 -14.15
C HIS A 154 10.26 -12.39 -15.43
N ASN A 155 10.97 -12.42 -16.56
CA ASN A 155 10.44 -12.73 -17.89
C ASN A 155 9.17 -11.93 -18.23
N ASP A 156 9.24 -10.60 -18.06
CA ASP A 156 8.14 -9.65 -18.31
C ASP A 156 6.85 -9.90 -17.51
N LYS A 157 6.90 -10.75 -16.47
CA LYS A 157 5.79 -11.04 -15.57
C LYS A 157 6.11 -10.58 -14.16
N ASN A 158 5.07 -10.17 -13.42
CA ASN A 158 5.20 -9.80 -12.01
C ASN A 158 5.08 -11.05 -11.11
N TYR A 159 5.90 -11.17 -10.07
CA TYR A 159 5.78 -12.20 -9.04
C TYR A 159 5.50 -11.52 -7.71
N TYR A 160 4.31 -11.74 -7.16
CA TYR A 160 3.78 -11.06 -5.98
C TYR A 160 4.13 -11.84 -4.71
N LEU A 161 4.84 -11.21 -3.77
CA LEU A 161 5.56 -11.92 -2.72
C LEU A 161 4.96 -11.73 -1.33
N MET A 162 4.60 -10.48 -0.99
CA MET A 162 3.97 -10.17 0.30
C MET A 162 3.33 -8.79 0.29
N VAL A 163 2.48 -8.53 1.26
CA VAL A 163 2.16 -7.18 1.72
C VAL A 163 2.97 -6.80 2.95
N ALA A 164 3.33 -5.53 3.09
CA ALA A 164 4.09 -5.03 4.22
C ALA A 164 3.63 -3.62 4.60
N SER A 165 3.77 -3.27 5.88
CA SER A 165 3.55 -1.90 6.32
C SER A 165 4.48 -0.93 5.60
N HIS A 166 3.96 0.24 5.24
CA HIS A 166 4.77 1.31 4.67
C HIS A 166 5.85 1.75 5.67
N SER A 167 7.11 1.77 5.23
CA SER A 167 8.21 2.37 6.00
C SER A 167 8.54 3.77 5.49
N SER A 168 9.03 4.63 6.37
CA SER A 168 9.47 5.98 6.03
C SER A 168 10.79 5.94 5.25
N PRO A 169 11.11 7.00 4.47
CA PRO A 169 12.42 7.13 3.85
C PRO A 169 13.53 7.05 4.91
N GLY A 170 14.46 6.11 4.75
CA GLY A 170 15.56 5.88 5.69
C GLY A 170 15.34 4.77 6.71
N ASP A 171 14.12 4.22 6.80
CA ASP A 171 13.84 3.06 7.64
C ASP A 171 14.58 1.81 7.12
N ASP A 172 15.05 0.97 8.04
CA ASP A 172 15.67 -0.30 7.70
C ASP A 172 14.62 -1.30 7.19
N THR A 173 14.73 -1.65 5.92
CA THR A 173 13.85 -2.63 5.26
C THR A 173 14.42 -4.06 5.23
N ASP A 174 15.61 -4.30 5.79
CA ASP A 174 16.23 -5.62 5.81
C ASP A 174 15.42 -6.69 6.56
N PRO A 175 14.65 -6.37 7.62
CA PRO A 175 13.72 -7.32 8.23
C PRO A 175 12.64 -7.80 7.24
N LEU A 176 12.11 -6.90 6.41
CA LEU A 176 11.13 -7.25 5.37
C LEU A 176 11.74 -8.20 4.33
N TYR A 177 12.98 -7.93 3.89
CA TYR A 177 13.67 -8.84 2.98
C TYR A 177 13.86 -10.23 3.61
N SER A 178 14.25 -10.28 4.87
CA SER A 178 14.53 -11.54 5.57
C SER A 178 13.26 -12.39 5.70
N GLU A 179 12.14 -11.76 6.06
CA GLU A 179 10.82 -12.42 6.07
C GLU A 179 10.44 -12.90 4.67
N MET A 180 10.44 -12.00 3.69
CA MET A 180 10.10 -12.29 2.29
C MET A 180 10.89 -13.47 1.75
N LYS A 181 12.21 -13.46 1.93
CA LYS A 181 13.10 -14.54 1.50
C LYS A 181 12.75 -15.85 2.18
N SER A 182 12.62 -15.85 3.52
CA SER A 182 12.31 -17.07 4.28
C SER A 182 10.98 -17.72 3.88
N LYS A 183 10.00 -16.92 3.42
CA LYS A 183 8.66 -17.38 3.08
C LYS A 183 8.49 -17.70 1.59
N CYS A 184 9.26 -17.07 0.71
CA CYS A 184 9.02 -17.15 -0.74
C CYS A 184 10.15 -17.84 -1.52
N GLU A 185 11.36 -17.99 -0.97
CA GLU A 185 12.51 -18.52 -1.72
C GLU A 185 12.32 -19.97 -2.17
N SER A 186 11.67 -20.81 -1.36
CA SER A 186 11.38 -22.20 -1.76
C SER A 186 10.43 -22.30 -2.95
N GLN A 187 9.50 -21.36 -3.07
CA GLN A 187 8.51 -21.30 -4.15
C GLN A 187 9.10 -20.62 -5.40
N PHE A 188 9.90 -19.58 -5.22
CA PHE A 188 10.47 -18.76 -6.30
C PHE A 188 11.98 -18.55 -6.16
N PRO A 189 12.81 -19.62 -6.21
CA PRO A 189 14.24 -19.53 -5.92
C PRO A 189 15.00 -18.63 -6.90
N PHE A 190 14.53 -18.54 -8.15
CA PHE A 190 15.10 -17.70 -9.21
C PHE A 190 15.02 -16.19 -8.91
N LEU A 191 14.18 -15.76 -7.95
CA LEU A 191 14.07 -14.35 -7.55
C LEU A 191 15.11 -13.94 -6.48
N PHE A 192 15.71 -14.91 -5.81
CA PHE A 192 16.63 -14.69 -4.68
C PHE A 192 18.06 -15.14 -4.98
N SER A 193 18.27 -15.75 -6.15
CA SER A 193 19.58 -16.17 -6.64
C SER A 193 20.28 -14.99 -7.30
N ASN A 194 21.59 -14.81 -7.07
CA ASN A 194 22.39 -13.65 -7.51
C ASN A 194 22.56 -13.49 -9.04
N GLU A 195 21.83 -14.24 -9.87
CA GLU A 195 22.04 -14.28 -11.33
C GLU A 195 21.43 -13.11 -12.12
N ASN A 196 20.74 -12.18 -11.47
CA ASN A 196 20.12 -11.01 -12.16
C ASN A 196 20.65 -9.65 -11.66
N SER A 197 21.91 -9.60 -11.22
CA SER A 197 22.62 -8.36 -10.82
C SER A 197 22.95 -7.48 -12.03
#